data_AF-A0A815FV24-F1
#
_entry.id   AF-A0A815FV24-F1
#
_cell.length_a   1.000
_cell.length_b   1.000
_cell.length_c   1.000
_cell.angle_alpha   90.00
_cell.angle_beta   90.00
_cell.angle_gamma   90.00
#
_symmetry.space_group_name_H-M   'P 1'
#
loop_
_entity.id
_entity.type
_entity.pdbx_description
1 polymer ?
#
loop_
_entity_poly.entity_id
_entity_poly.type
_entity_poly.pdbx_seq_one_letter_code
_entity_poly.pdbx_strand_id
1 'polypeptide(L)'
;MGTVNSTEEMTKPLISYMELITLAIQNSPDQKCTLYGIYQYIMDHYPYYRKNQAEWQIFIRHNLALNERFFKVARDETRPEANPFSKQVSVIDTLGNLGEVQRIRYQYELSLAYELNCFLLREKDLPPVHQDIGESLFKTGKRYYHLHQHKLALDYYKRALIVYKQCLPSGHYTRWNIELEIQQTTYKCE
;
A
#
# COMPACT_ATOMS: atom_id res chain seq x y z
N MET A 1 42.80 21.89 15.51
CA MET A 1 43.37 21.13 14.37
C MET A 1 42.40 20.01 14.03
N GLY A 2 41.99 19.92 12.77
CA GLY A 2 41.01 18.92 12.29
C GLY A 2 40.10 19.49 11.20
N THR A 3 40.66 19.99 10.10
CA THR A 3 39.93 20.29 8.87
C THR A 3 39.51 18.95 8.25
N VAL A 4 38.26 18.53 8.47
CA VAL A 4 37.69 17.36 7.79
C VAL A 4 37.14 17.83 6.44
N ASN A 5 37.61 17.17 5.38
CA ASN A 5 37.35 17.49 3.98
C ASN A 5 35.86 17.40 3.63
N SER A 6 35.29 18.47 3.08
CA SER A 6 33.92 18.54 2.56
C SER A 6 33.64 17.60 1.37
N THR A 7 34.66 16.87 0.89
CA THR A 7 34.56 15.90 -0.21
C THR A 7 34.36 14.46 0.26
N GLU A 8 34.65 14.13 1.52
CA GLU A 8 34.45 12.78 2.07
C GLU A 8 32.97 12.49 2.38
N GLU A 9 32.19 13.51 2.77
CA GLU A 9 30.76 13.39 3.13
C GLU A 9 29.85 12.93 1.97
N MET A 10 30.33 13.02 0.73
CA MET A 10 29.60 12.63 -0.48
C MET A 10 30.12 11.35 -1.13
N THR A 11 31.03 10.64 -0.48
CA THR A 11 31.51 9.34 -0.98
C THR A 11 30.63 8.21 -0.45
N LYS A 12 30.36 7.21 -1.30
CA LYS A 12 29.58 6.04 -0.90
C LYS A 12 30.30 5.34 0.26
N PRO A 13 29.66 5.16 1.42
CA PRO A 13 30.27 4.45 2.53
C PRO A 13 30.67 3.03 2.12
N LEU A 14 31.83 2.56 2.59
CA LEU A 14 32.28 1.16 2.41
C LEU A 14 31.52 0.16 3.30
N ILE A 15 30.34 0.57 3.78
CA ILE A 15 29.49 -0.16 4.70
C ILE A 15 28.45 -0.91 3.87
N SER A 16 28.28 -2.21 4.14
CA SER A 16 27.27 -3.01 3.45
C SER A 16 25.85 -2.57 3.85
N TYR A 17 24.87 -2.81 2.98
CA TYR A 17 23.46 -2.52 3.32
C TYR A 17 22.99 -3.32 4.53
N MET A 18 23.49 -4.55 4.73
CA MET A 18 23.24 -5.33 5.93
C MET A 18 23.72 -4.58 7.18
N GLU A 19 24.95 -4.06 7.16
CA GLU A 19 25.54 -3.35 8.30
C GLU A 19 24.81 -2.03 8.58
N LEU A 20 24.40 -1.30 7.54
CA LEU A 20 23.56 -0.10 7.68
C LEU A 20 22.22 -0.40 8.38
N ILE A 21 21.59 -1.52 8.02
CA ILE A 21 20.34 -1.96 8.67
C ILE A 21 20.61 -2.35 10.13
N THR A 22 21.68 -3.08 10.41
CA THR A 22 22.07 -3.48 11.77
C THR A 22 22.28 -2.26 12.66
N LEU A 23 23.03 -1.27 12.19
CA LEU A 23 23.28 -0.03 12.94
C LEU A 23 21.98 0.73 13.23
N ALA A 24 21.07 0.83 12.25
CA ALA A 24 19.78 1.48 12.45
C ALA A 24 18.91 0.78 13.52
N ILE A 25 18.93 -0.56 13.53
CA ILE A 25 18.19 -1.36 14.51
C ILE A 25 18.82 -1.23 15.91
N GLN A 26 20.15 -1.31 16.02
CA GLN A 26 20.86 -1.21 17.30
C GLN A 26 20.72 0.17 17.97
N ASN A 27 20.65 1.23 17.16
CA ASN A 27 20.45 2.59 17.67
C ASN A 27 18.97 2.92 17.96
N SER A 28 18.05 1.98 17.73
CA SER A 28 16.64 2.16 18.09
C SER A 28 16.41 1.76 19.56
N PRO A 29 15.60 2.52 20.33
CA PRO A 29 15.42 2.32 21.78
C PRO A 29 14.92 0.92 22.15
N ASP A 30 14.14 0.28 21.28
CA ASP A 30 13.55 -1.05 21.51
C ASP A 30 14.29 -2.17 20.73
N GLN A 31 15.46 -1.88 20.15
CA GLN A 31 16.18 -2.75 19.20
C GLN A 31 15.28 -3.27 18.06
N LYS A 32 14.25 -2.50 17.73
CA LYS A 32 13.29 -2.74 16.65
C LYS A 32 13.11 -1.41 15.94
N CYS A 33 13.18 -1.44 14.61
CA CYS A 33 13.04 -0.24 13.79
C CYS A 33 11.99 -0.46 12.71
N THR A 34 11.25 0.59 12.35
CA THR A 34 10.38 0.55 11.18
C THR A 34 11.20 0.73 9.91
N LEU A 35 10.68 0.29 8.77
CA LEU A 35 11.36 0.50 7.48
C LEU A 35 11.69 1.98 7.23
N TYR A 36 10.77 2.88 7.56
CA TYR A 36 10.99 4.32 7.47
C TYR A 36 12.07 4.80 8.45
N GLY A 37 12.09 4.28 9.69
CA GLY A 37 13.13 4.60 10.66
C GLY A 37 14.53 4.20 10.20
N ILE A 38 14.66 3.05 9.52
CA ILE A 38 15.92 2.62 8.90
C ILE A 38 16.36 3.63 7.83
N TYR A 39 15.42 4.13 7.01
CA TYR A 39 15.74 5.13 6.00
C TYR A 39 16.22 6.45 6.61
N GLN A 40 15.51 6.95 7.63
CA GLN A 40 15.87 8.19 8.32
C GLN A 40 17.26 8.07 8.95
N TYR A 41 17.52 6.99 9.69
CA TYR A 41 18.83 6.73 10.29
C TYR A 41 19.97 6.78 9.26
N ILE A 42 19.81 6.10 8.11
CA ILE A 42 20.81 6.09 7.05
C ILE A 42 21.01 7.49 6.44
N MET A 43 19.95 8.25 6.20
CA MET A 43 20.05 9.60 5.64
C MET A 43 20.66 10.62 6.61
N ASP A 44 20.45 10.44 7.90
CA ASP A 44 20.99 11.32 8.94
C ASP A 44 22.49 11.08 9.12
N HIS A 45 22.92 9.82 9.16
CA HIS A 45 24.31 9.44 9.42
C HIS A 45 25.20 9.42 8.16
N TYR A 46 24.60 9.21 6.98
CA TYR A 46 25.33 9.08 5.73
C TYR A 46 24.71 9.99 4.65
N PRO A 47 25.14 11.25 4.56
CA PRO A 47 24.59 12.25 3.64
C PRO A 47 24.54 11.82 2.16
N TYR A 48 25.43 10.91 1.74
CA TYR A 48 25.42 10.28 0.42
C TYR A 48 24.04 9.73 0.02
N TYR A 49 23.32 9.10 0.96
CA TYR A 49 22.03 8.45 0.69
C TYR A 49 20.83 9.40 0.69
N ARG A 50 21.01 10.71 0.92
CA ARG A 50 19.91 11.68 0.81
C ARG A 50 19.43 11.84 -0.64
N LYS A 51 20.34 11.63 -1.61
CA LYS A 51 20.06 11.63 -3.05
C LYS A 51 19.76 10.20 -3.53
N ASN A 52 19.02 10.08 -4.64
CA ASN A 52 18.68 8.80 -5.28
C ASN A 52 18.04 7.77 -4.32
N GLN A 53 17.11 8.24 -3.48
CA GLN A 53 16.44 7.43 -2.45
C GLN A 53 15.84 6.13 -2.99
N ALA A 54 15.24 6.16 -4.18
CA ALA A 54 14.62 4.99 -4.78
C ALA A 54 15.60 3.82 -4.98
N GLU A 55 16.85 4.10 -5.37
CA GLU A 55 17.83 3.08 -5.75
C GLU A 55 18.30 2.28 -4.53
N TRP A 56 18.79 2.95 -3.48
CA TRP A 56 19.28 2.28 -2.29
C TRP A 56 18.18 1.71 -1.40
N GLN A 57 16.98 2.33 -1.37
CA GLN A 57 15.85 1.78 -0.62
C GLN A 57 15.36 0.44 -1.19
N ILE A 58 15.52 0.19 -2.49
CA ILE A 58 15.28 -1.14 -3.08
C ILE A 58 16.25 -2.16 -2.48
N PHE A 59 17.54 -1.84 -2.41
CA PHE A 59 18.54 -2.73 -1.83
C PHE A 59 18.30 -2.98 -0.33
N ILE A 60 17.85 -1.98 0.43
CA ILE A 60 17.49 -2.16 1.84
C ILE A 60 16.30 -3.11 1.98
N ARG A 61 15.22 -2.90 1.21
CA ARG A 61 14.04 -3.79 1.25
C ARG A 61 14.39 -5.23 0.85
N HIS A 62 15.24 -5.39 -0.15
CA HIS A 62 15.72 -6.70 -0.59
C HIS A 62 16.55 -7.39 0.50
N ASN A 63 17.46 -6.66 1.16
CA ASN A 63 18.26 -7.20 2.26
C ASN A 63 17.41 -7.59 3.47
N LEU A 64 16.38 -6.81 3.82
CA LEU A 64 15.44 -7.16 4.89
C LEU A 64 14.60 -8.40 4.57
N ALA A 65 14.34 -8.67 3.29
CA ALA A 65 13.55 -9.82 2.86
C ALA A 65 14.38 -11.12 2.73
N LEU A 66 15.63 -11.02 2.27
CA LEU A 66 16.47 -12.18 1.98
C LEU A 66 17.39 -12.61 3.13
N ASN A 67 17.79 -11.71 4.02
CA ASN A 67 18.72 -12.07 5.09
C ASN A 67 17.96 -12.60 6.30
N GLU A 68 18.22 -13.85 6.67
CA GLU A 68 17.65 -14.52 7.85
C GLU A 68 17.99 -13.85 9.19
N ARG A 69 18.96 -12.91 9.20
CA ARG A 69 19.32 -12.12 10.39
C ARG A 69 18.25 -11.10 10.79
N PHE A 70 17.34 -10.74 9.88
CA PHE A 70 16.30 -9.76 10.14
C PHE A 70 14.94 -10.46 10.25
N PHE A 71 14.33 -10.34 11.43
CA PHE A 71 13.03 -10.91 11.71
C PHE A 71 11.95 -9.83 11.70
N LYS A 72 10.85 -10.08 10.99
CA LYS A 72 9.69 -9.20 11.03
C LYS A 72 8.95 -9.40 12.35
N VAL A 73 9.05 -8.41 13.24
CA VAL A 73 8.33 -8.39 14.50
C VAL A 73 6.96 -7.71 14.29
N ALA A 74 5.89 -8.32 14.80
CA ALA A 74 4.58 -7.68 14.84
C ALA A 74 4.67 -6.36 15.64
N ARG A 75 3.97 -5.32 15.20
CA ARG A 75 3.92 -4.07 15.97
C ARG A 75 3.22 -4.35 17.30
N ASP A 76 3.81 -3.91 18.40
CA ASP A 76 3.22 -4.06 19.73
C ASP A 76 1.84 -3.39 19.74
N GLU A 77 0.80 -4.21 19.85
CA GLU A 77 -0.61 -3.83 19.76
C GLU A 77 -1.08 -3.01 20.99
N THR A 78 -0.20 -2.84 21.97
CA THR A 78 -0.46 -2.28 23.31
C THR A 78 -0.07 -0.81 23.48
N ARG A 79 0.57 -0.16 22.49
CA ARG A 79 0.83 1.30 22.56
C ARG A 79 -0.47 2.08 22.31
N PRO A 80 -0.96 2.91 23.26
CA PRO A 80 -2.21 3.66 23.14
C PRO A 80 -2.20 4.79 22.09
N GLU A 81 -1.05 5.01 21.45
CA GLU A 81 -0.84 5.96 20.36
C GLU A 81 -0.97 5.30 18.97
N ALA A 82 -1.34 4.01 18.91
CA ALA A 82 -1.85 3.41 17.70
C ALA A 82 -3.16 4.11 17.33
N ASN A 83 -3.05 5.10 16.43
CA ASN A 83 -4.18 5.83 15.87
C ASN A 83 -5.30 4.82 15.53
N PRO A 84 -6.52 4.98 16.05
CA PRO A 84 -7.66 4.11 15.73
C PRO A 84 -7.82 3.89 14.21
N PHE A 85 -7.50 4.93 13.43
CA PHE A 85 -7.42 4.88 11.97
C PHE A 85 -6.40 3.85 11.47
N SER A 86 -5.21 3.76 12.08
CA SER A 86 -4.20 2.75 11.73
C SER A 86 -4.66 1.31 12.02
N LYS A 87 -5.46 1.10 13.06
CA LYS A 87 -6.07 -0.20 13.38
C LYS A 87 -7.13 -0.57 12.34
N GLN A 88 -8.02 0.35 11.99
CA GLN A 88 -9.04 0.13 10.96
C GLN A 88 -8.41 -0.08 9.58
N VAL A 89 -7.41 0.71 9.20
CA VAL A 89 -6.64 0.53 7.96
C VAL A 89 -6.02 -0.86 7.91
N SER A 90 -5.40 -1.33 9.01
CA SER A 90 -4.85 -2.69 9.06
C SER A 90 -5.93 -3.77 8.88
N VAL A 91 -7.14 -3.57 9.42
CA VAL A 91 -8.26 -4.50 9.23
C VAL A 91 -8.76 -4.47 7.79
N ILE A 92 -8.91 -3.29 7.20
CA ILE A 92 -9.32 -3.08 5.80
C ILE A 92 -8.32 -3.77 4.85
N ASP A 93 -7.02 -3.58 5.04
CA ASP A 93 -5.98 -4.21 4.23
C ASP A 93 -6.01 -5.73 4.37
N THR A 94 -6.21 -6.23 5.58
CA THR A 94 -6.32 -7.67 5.83
C THR A 94 -7.54 -8.26 5.14
N LEU A 95 -8.71 -7.63 5.26
CA LEU A 95 -9.95 -8.05 4.59
C LEU A 95 -9.81 -7.97 3.06
N GLY A 96 -9.17 -6.93 2.53
CA GLY A 96 -8.90 -6.79 1.09
C GLY A 96 -8.00 -7.90 0.55
N ASN A 97 -6.94 -8.23 1.29
CA ASN A 97 -6.06 -9.35 0.93
C ASN A 97 -6.81 -10.70 0.97
N LEU A 98 -7.65 -10.93 1.99
CA LEU A 98 -8.49 -12.12 2.06
C LEU A 98 -9.46 -12.19 0.87
N GLY A 99 -10.13 -11.08 0.54
CA GLY A 99 -11.01 -10.97 -0.63
C GLY A 99 -10.29 -11.35 -1.93
N GLU A 100 -9.05 -10.90 -2.10
CA GLU A 100 -8.25 -11.20 -3.29
C GLU A 100 -7.77 -12.66 -3.34
N VAL A 101 -7.37 -13.23 -2.20
CA VAL A 101 -7.04 -14.66 -2.11
C VAL A 101 -8.23 -15.53 -2.49
N GLN A 102 -9.44 -15.18 -2.02
CA GLN A 102 -10.65 -15.94 -2.38
C GLN A 102 -11.03 -15.78 -3.85
N ARG A 103 -10.79 -14.61 -4.45
CA ARG A 103 -10.96 -14.40 -5.89
C ARG A 103 -10.08 -15.36 -6.71
N ILE A 104 -8.81 -15.52 -6.32
CA ILE A 104 -7.88 -16.42 -7.02
C ILE A 104 -8.34 -17.89 -6.89
N ARG A 105 -8.99 -18.23 -5.78
CA ARG A 105 -9.61 -19.54 -5.56
C ARG A 105 -10.97 -19.71 -6.25
N TYR A 106 -11.38 -18.76 -7.10
CA TYR A 106 -12.68 -18.73 -7.78
C TYR A 106 -13.90 -18.72 -6.83
N GLN A 107 -13.69 -18.38 -5.55
CA GLN A 107 -14.75 -18.26 -4.55
C GLN A 107 -15.30 -16.82 -4.57
N TYR A 108 -16.02 -16.48 -5.63
CA TYR A 108 -16.44 -15.10 -5.91
C TYR A 108 -17.46 -14.55 -4.91
N GLU A 109 -18.36 -15.37 -4.36
CA GLU A 109 -19.32 -14.94 -3.33
C GLU A 109 -18.63 -14.58 -2.02
N LEU A 110 -17.68 -15.41 -1.59
CA LEU A 110 -16.89 -15.15 -0.40
C LEU A 110 -15.96 -13.93 -0.61
N SER A 111 -15.37 -13.81 -1.80
CA SER A 111 -14.61 -12.62 -2.19
C SER A 111 -15.45 -11.35 -2.12
N LEU A 112 -16.69 -11.39 -2.65
CA LEU A 112 -17.63 -10.27 -2.59
C LEU A 112 -17.97 -9.89 -1.14
N ALA A 113 -18.20 -10.87 -0.25
CA ALA A 113 -18.48 -10.59 1.16
C ALA A 113 -17.34 -9.82 1.85
N TYR A 114 -16.07 -10.20 1.59
CA TYR A 114 -14.92 -9.48 2.12
C TYR A 114 -14.78 -8.06 1.54
N GLU A 115 -14.99 -7.89 0.22
CA GLU A 115 -14.91 -6.58 -0.42
C GLU A 115 -16.01 -5.62 0.05
N LEU A 116 -17.23 -6.12 0.30
CA LEU A 116 -18.32 -5.32 0.88
C LEU A 116 -18.01 -4.89 2.31
N ASN A 117 -17.41 -5.76 3.13
CA ASN A 117 -16.95 -5.39 4.46
C ASN A 117 -15.86 -4.31 4.41
N CYS A 118 -14.90 -4.41 3.49
CA CYS A 118 -13.91 -3.37 3.24
C CYS A 118 -14.56 -2.04 2.85
N PHE A 119 -15.53 -2.08 1.93
CA PHE A 119 -16.24 -0.90 1.47
C PHE A 119 -16.98 -0.20 2.61
N LEU A 120 -17.72 -0.94 3.45
CA LEU A 120 -18.46 -0.38 4.58
C LEU A 120 -17.55 0.31 5.61
N LEU A 121 -16.38 -0.28 5.90
CA LEU A 121 -15.40 0.34 6.78
C LEU A 121 -14.83 1.62 6.16
N ARG A 122 -14.49 1.60 4.87
CA ARG A 122 -14.01 2.77 4.14
C ARG A 122 -15.03 3.89 4.05
N GLU A 123 -16.30 3.57 3.80
CA GLU A 123 -17.39 4.56 3.73
C GLU A 123 -17.64 5.23 5.08
N LYS A 124 -17.47 4.50 6.18
CA LYS A 124 -17.62 5.04 7.54
C LYS A 124 -16.50 6.02 7.89
N ASP A 125 -15.26 5.69 7.54
CA ASP A 125 -14.08 6.39 8.07
C ASP A 125 -13.48 7.40 7.06
N LEU A 126 -13.80 7.32 5.77
CA LEU A 126 -13.24 8.16 4.71
C LEU A 126 -14.28 9.16 4.16
N PRO A 127 -13.83 10.34 3.67
CA PRO A 127 -14.70 11.24 2.93
C PRO A 127 -15.31 10.55 1.70
N PRO A 128 -16.57 10.86 1.31
CA PRO A 128 -17.25 10.20 0.18
C PRO A 128 -16.48 10.25 -1.14
N VAL A 129 -15.66 11.29 -1.31
CA VAL A 129 -14.78 11.50 -2.45
C VAL A 129 -13.36 11.11 -2.03
N HIS A 130 -13.09 9.81 -2.02
CA HIS A 130 -11.78 9.25 -1.72
C HIS A 130 -11.41 8.14 -2.72
N GLN A 131 -10.15 8.06 -3.10
CA GLN A 131 -9.67 7.10 -4.09
C GLN A 131 -9.99 5.64 -3.68
N ASP A 132 -9.80 5.29 -2.40
CA ASP A 132 -10.07 3.94 -1.88
C ASP A 132 -11.55 3.56 -1.94
N ILE A 133 -12.47 4.53 -1.86
CA ILE A 133 -13.90 4.29 -2.06
C ILE A 133 -14.14 3.88 -3.52
N GLY A 134 -13.55 4.62 -4.46
CA GLY A 134 -13.59 4.28 -5.88
C GLY A 134 -13.02 2.89 -6.18
N GLU A 135 -11.89 2.53 -5.54
CA GLU A 135 -11.26 1.22 -5.71
C GLU A 135 -12.12 0.08 -5.16
N SER A 136 -12.75 0.28 -4.00
CA SER A 136 -13.65 -0.70 -3.40
C SER A 136 -14.87 -0.95 -4.27
N LEU A 137 -15.49 0.11 -4.78
CA LEU A 137 -16.64 0.03 -5.69
C LEU A 137 -16.25 -0.67 -6.99
N PHE A 138 -15.08 -0.38 -7.55
CA PHE A 138 -14.58 -1.03 -8.76
C PHE A 138 -14.33 -2.53 -8.54
N LYS A 139 -13.67 -2.91 -7.44
CA LYS A 139 -13.44 -4.32 -7.09
C LYS A 139 -14.76 -5.07 -6.89
N THR A 140 -15.72 -4.45 -6.20
CA THR A 140 -17.08 -4.98 -5.99
C THR A 140 -17.80 -5.21 -7.33
N GLY A 141 -17.75 -4.24 -8.25
CA GLY A 141 -18.28 -4.38 -9.60
C GLY A 141 -17.67 -5.56 -10.35
N LYS A 142 -16.35 -5.77 -10.23
CA LYS A 142 -15.67 -6.94 -10.80
C LYS A 142 -16.15 -8.26 -10.21
N ARG A 143 -16.45 -8.33 -8.90
CA ARG A 143 -16.99 -9.55 -8.28
C ARG A 143 -18.36 -9.88 -8.83
N TYR A 144 -19.25 -8.88 -8.93
CA TYR A 144 -20.57 -9.07 -9.52
C TYR A 144 -20.50 -9.46 -11.00
N TYR A 145 -19.53 -8.94 -11.75
CA TYR A 145 -19.30 -9.34 -13.12
C TYR A 145 -18.94 -10.82 -13.25
N HIS A 146 -18.05 -11.33 -12.38
CA HIS A 146 -17.72 -12.77 -12.33
C HIS A 146 -18.87 -13.64 -11.85
N LEU A 147 -19.80 -13.10 -11.05
CA LEU A 147 -21.03 -13.77 -10.62
C LEU A 147 -22.17 -13.69 -11.67
N HIS A 148 -21.89 -13.21 -12.89
CA HIS A 148 -22.88 -13.02 -13.96
C HIS A 148 -24.01 -12.02 -13.63
N GLN A 149 -23.83 -11.21 -12.59
CA GLN A 149 -24.78 -10.16 -12.19
C GLN A 149 -24.43 -8.85 -12.92
N HIS A 150 -24.48 -8.87 -14.25
CA HIS A 150 -23.96 -7.79 -15.10
C HIS A 150 -24.63 -6.43 -14.86
N LYS A 151 -25.96 -6.41 -14.60
CA LYS A 151 -26.69 -5.18 -14.26
C LYS A 151 -26.18 -4.53 -12.97
N LEU A 152 -25.91 -5.34 -11.95
CA LEU A 152 -25.42 -4.86 -10.66
C LEU A 152 -23.95 -4.43 -10.78
N ALA A 153 -23.12 -5.19 -11.50
CA ALA A 153 -21.75 -4.80 -11.82
C ALA A 153 -21.68 -3.42 -12.50
N LEU A 154 -22.57 -3.17 -13.47
CA LEU A 154 -22.65 -1.90 -14.19
C LEU A 154 -22.99 -0.73 -13.26
N ASP A 155 -23.89 -0.91 -12.30
CA ASP A 155 -24.22 0.11 -11.30
C ASP A 155 -22.99 0.49 -10.46
N TYR A 156 -22.29 -0.52 -9.93
CA TYR A 156 -21.08 -0.32 -9.14
C TYR A 156 -19.96 0.37 -9.95
N TYR A 157 -19.78 0.00 -11.22
CA TYR A 157 -18.80 0.67 -12.08
C TYR A 157 -19.15 2.13 -12.35
N LYS A 158 -20.43 2.45 -12.58
CA LYS A 158 -20.88 3.85 -12.75
C LYS A 158 -20.63 4.66 -11.48
N ARG A 159 -20.92 4.10 -10.30
CA ARG A 159 -20.64 4.75 -9.00
C ARG A 159 -19.15 4.98 -8.79
N ALA A 160 -18.32 3.99 -9.08
CA ALA A 160 -16.86 4.12 -9.01
C ALA A 160 -16.32 5.19 -9.98
N LEU A 161 -16.87 5.29 -11.20
CA LEU A 161 -16.46 6.31 -12.17
C LEU A 161 -16.77 7.73 -11.66
N ILE A 162 -17.91 7.95 -11.00
CA ILE A 162 -18.24 9.24 -10.41
C ILE A 162 -17.18 9.66 -9.40
N VAL A 163 -16.79 8.75 -8.49
CA VAL A 163 -15.73 8.99 -7.50
C VAL A 163 -14.40 9.28 -8.19
N TYR A 164 -14.00 8.44 -9.16
CA TYR A 164 -12.74 8.63 -9.87
C TYR A 164 -12.68 9.91 -10.69
N LYS A 165 -13.79 10.38 -11.27
CA LYS A 165 -13.83 11.67 -11.98
C LYS A 165 -13.58 12.86 -11.06
N GLN A 166 -13.94 12.73 -9.78
CA GLN A 166 -13.76 13.77 -8.77
C GLN A 166 -12.38 13.69 -8.10
N CYS A 167 -11.84 12.47 -7.92
CA CYS A 167 -10.54 12.25 -7.26
C CYS A 167 -9.34 12.32 -8.22
N LEU A 168 -9.51 12.01 -9.51
CA LEU A 168 -8.40 11.77 -10.44
C LEU A 168 -8.45 12.72 -11.67
N PRO A 169 -7.27 13.11 -12.21
CA PRO A 169 -7.19 13.87 -13.45
C PRO A 169 -7.84 13.16 -14.65
N SER A 170 -8.28 13.93 -15.65
CA SER A 170 -8.96 13.42 -16.85
C SER A 170 -8.14 12.39 -17.65
N GLY A 171 -6.81 12.45 -17.59
CA GLY A 171 -5.91 11.51 -18.27
C GLY A 171 -5.46 10.31 -17.43
N HIS A 172 -6.00 10.11 -16.23
CA HIS A 172 -5.56 9.02 -15.36
C HIS A 172 -5.99 7.65 -15.91
N TYR A 173 -5.06 6.71 -16.00
CA TYR A 173 -5.30 5.36 -16.53
C TYR A 173 -6.52 4.67 -15.89
N THR A 174 -6.68 4.75 -14.58
CA THR A 174 -7.83 4.15 -13.85
C THR A 174 -9.19 4.65 -14.36
N ARG A 175 -9.28 5.92 -14.75
CA ARG A 175 -10.52 6.51 -15.29
C ARG A 175 -10.83 5.94 -16.68
N TRP A 176 -9.81 5.81 -17.52
CA TRP A 176 -9.96 5.16 -18.83
C TRP A 176 -10.33 3.67 -18.69
N ASN A 177 -9.66 2.96 -17.78
CA ASN A 177 -9.91 1.53 -17.54
C ASN A 177 -11.35 1.26 -17.12
N ILE A 178 -11.91 2.05 -16.20
CA ILE A 178 -13.29 1.85 -15.76
C ILE A 178 -14.31 2.24 -16.84
N GLU A 179 -14.02 3.25 -17.67
CA GLU A 179 -14.88 3.61 -18.81
C GLU A 179 -14.94 2.44 -19.83
N LEU A 180 -13.81 1.77 -20.07
CA LEU A 180 -13.74 0.57 -20.90
C LEU A 180 -14.56 -0.59 -20.30
N GLU A 181 -14.40 -0.87 -19.00
CA GLU A 181 -15.12 -1.93 -18.28
C GLU A 181 -16.64 -1.70 -18.29
N ILE A 182 -17.08 -0.44 -18.15
CA ILE A 182 -18.49 -0.05 -18.29
C ILE A 182 -18.99 -0.37 -19.70
N GLN A 183 -18.25 0.00 -20.73
CA GLN A 183 -18.64 -0.25 -22.11
C GLN A 183 -18.79 -1.76 -22.37
N GLN A 184 -17.79 -2.56 -21.97
CA GLN A 184 -17.81 -4.02 -22.11
C GLN A 184 -18.97 -4.67 -21.35
N THR A 185 -19.24 -4.21 -20.13
CA THR A 185 -20.32 -4.75 -19.30
C THR A 185 -21.70 -4.37 -19.85
N THR A 186 -21.83 -3.20 -20.47
CA THR A 186 -23.09 -2.75 -21.10
C THR A 186 -23.49 -3.68 -22.22
N TYR A 187 -22.56 -4.08 -23.11
CA TYR A 187 -22.83 -5.05 -24.18
C TYR A 187 -23.28 -6.43 -23.68
N LYS A 188 -22.95 -6.78 -22.42
CA LYS A 188 -23.38 -8.05 -21.81
C LYS A 188 -24.71 -7.96 -21.06
N CYS A 189 -25.26 -6.75 -20.91
CA CYS A 189 -26.56 -6.51 -20.31
C CYS A 189 -27.69 -6.42 -21.34
N GLU A 190 -27.34 -6.17 -22.60
CA GLU A 190 -28.23 -6.19 -23.78
C GLU A 190 -28.44 -7.63 -24.28
#